data_AF-A0A6J5EZ14-F1
#
_entry.id   AF-A0A6J5EZ14-F1
#
_cell.length_a   1.000
_cell.length_b   1.000
_cell.length_c   1.000
_cell.angle_alpha   90.00
_cell.angle_beta   90.00
_cell.angle_gamma   90.00
#
_symmetry.space_group_name_H-M   'P 1'
#
loop_
_entity.id
_entity.type
_entity.pdbx_description
1 polymer ?
#
loop_
_entity_poly.entity_id
_entity_poly.type
_entity_poly.pdbx_seq_one_letter_code
_entity_poly.pdbx_strand_id
1 'polypeptide(L)'
;MAQVTLWGSVQSNGTVVDGSGGFTVKRESTGTYQLSFSTTFTRTPAITGSQWGYGGGQNTLDNVIFPALSGSGATIQTGDSNGKYSDRNFNFIVIGSIS
;
A
#
# COMPACT_ATOMS: atom_id res chain seq x y z
N MET A 1 2.93 -19.26 16.29
CA MET A 1 2.74 -17.82 16.11
C MET A 1 4.05 -17.18 15.72
N ALA A 2 4.15 -16.75 14.46
CA ALA A 2 5.34 -16.10 13.92
C ALA A 2 5.01 -14.65 13.56
N GLN A 3 5.95 -13.74 13.77
CA GLN A 3 5.85 -12.38 13.25
C GLN A 3 6.26 -12.38 11.77
N VAL A 4 5.45 -11.74 10.93
CA VAL A 4 5.74 -11.54 9.51
C VAL A 4 5.81 -10.05 9.22
N THR A 5 6.81 -9.67 8.42
CA THR A 5 6.92 -8.33 7.83
C THR A 5 6.74 -8.46 6.33
N LEU A 6 5.74 -7.78 5.77
CA LEU A 6 5.57 -7.63 4.34
C LEU A 6 5.91 -6.20 3.96
N TRP A 7 6.63 -5.98 2.86
CA TRP A 7 6.90 -4.64 2.35
C TRP A 7 6.93 -4.64 0.84
N GLY A 8 6.58 -3.52 0.23
CA GLY A 8 6.59 -3.39 -1.22
C GLY A 8 6.76 -1.94 -1.67
N SER A 9 7.39 -1.77 -2.83
CA SER A 9 7.44 -0.52 -3.59
C SER A 9 6.63 -0.69 -4.86
N VAL A 10 5.62 0.14 -5.04
CA VAL A 10 4.59 0.01 -6.07
C VAL A 10 4.54 1.25 -6.94
N GLN A 11 4.43 1.06 -8.25
CA GLN A 11 4.19 2.12 -9.21
C GLN A 11 2.73 2.58 -9.23
N SER A 12 2.49 3.76 -9.76
CA SER A 12 1.18 4.40 -9.92
C SER A 12 0.17 3.56 -10.71
N ASN A 13 0.63 2.63 -11.56
CA ASN A 13 -0.21 1.69 -12.29
C ASN A 13 -0.55 0.41 -11.50
N GLY A 14 -0.06 0.25 -10.28
CA GLY A 14 -0.23 -0.94 -9.44
C GLY A 14 0.87 -2.01 -9.59
N THR A 15 1.87 -1.78 -10.44
CA THR A 15 3.00 -2.72 -10.63
C THR A 15 3.90 -2.72 -9.40
N VAL A 16 4.15 -3.89 -8.82
CA VAL A 16 5.14 -4.06 -7.74
C VAL A 16 6.54 -4.06 -8.36
N VAL A 17 7.36 -3.09 -7.97
CA VAL A 17 8.74 -2.93 -8.45
C VAL A 17 9.71 -3.77 -7.63
N ASP A 18 9.49 -3.81 -6.32
CA ASP A 18 10.29 -4.58 -5.37
C ASP A 18 9.46 -4.89 -4.11
N GLY A 19 9.85 -5.90 -3.35
CA GLY A 19 9.17 -6.27 -2.11
C GLY A 19 9.55 -7.61 -1.51
N SER A 20 9.03 -7.89 -0.32
CA SER A 20 9.22 -9.15 0.40
C SER A 20 8.57 -10.38 -0.25
N GLY A 21 7.71 -10.19 -1.26
CA GLY A 21 6.74 -11.20 -1.68
C GLY A 21 5.63 -11.44 -0.64
N GLY A 22 4.74 -12.40 -0.90
CA GLY A 22 3.64 -12.76 0.02
C GLY A 22 2.44 -11.80 -0.02
N PHE A 23 2.35 -10.96 -1.05
CA PHE A 23 1.23 -10.08 -1.31
C PHE A 23 1.04 -9.84 -2.81
N THR A 24 -0.12 -9.31 -3.17
CA THR A 24 -0.40 -8.77 -4.51
C THR A 24 -1.02 -7.38 -4.41
N VAL A 25 -0.83 -6.56 -5.44
CA VAL A 25 -1.47 -5.25 -5.55
C VAL A 25 -2.21 -5.15 -6.87
N LYS A 26 -3.44 -4.65 -6.81
CA LYS A 26 -4.27 -4.37 -7.99
C LYS A 26 -4.73 -2.91 -7.95
N ARG A 27 -4.51 -2.17 -9.04
CA ARG A 27 -5.14 -0.86 -9.23
C ARG A 27 -6.62 -1.07 -9.59
N GLU A 28 -7.52 -0.52 -8.79
CA GLU A 28 -8.97 -0.62 -9.03
C GLU A 28 -9.49 0.59 -9.83
N SER A 29 -9.02 1.78 -9.48
CA SER A 29 -9.36 3.03 -10.15
C SER A 29 -8.28 4.08 -9.87
N THR A 30 -8.45 5.30 -10.38
CA THR A 30 -7.51 6.39 -10.13
C THR A 30 -7.30 6.60 -8.63
N GLY A 31 -6.05 6.50 -8.20
CA GLY A 31 -5.64 6.66 -6.81
C GLY A 31 -6.23 5.64 -5.85
N THR A 32 -6.73 4.50 -6.31
CA THR A 32 -7.28 3.43 -5.44
C THR A 32 -6.69 2.07 -5.83
N TYR A 33 -6.10 1.39 -4.85
CA TYR A 33 -5.46 0.10 -5.02
C TYR A 33 -5.91 -0.88 -3.94
N GLN A 34 -5.99 -2.15 -4.31
CA GLN A 34 -6.27 -3.25 -3.40
C GLN A 34 -4.98 -4.04 -3.15
N LEU A 35 -4.56 -4.11 -1.90
CA LEU A 35 -3.50 -4.97 -1.40
C LEU A 35 -4.13 -6.26 -0.84
N SER A 36 -3.59 -7.41 -1.22
CA SER A 36 -4.01 -8.72 -0.72
C SER A 36 -2.81 -9.48 -0.19
N PHE A 37 -2.94 -10.11 0.98
CA PHE A 37 -1.89 -10.92 1.59
C PHE A 37 -2.07 -12.39 1.22
N SER A 38 -0.98 -13.07 0.86
CA SER A 38 -1.01 -14.51 0.54
C SER A 38 -1.25 -15.39 1.77
N THR A 39 -0.93 -14.87 2.97
CA THR A 39 -1.22 -15.51 4.26
C THR A 39 -1.95 -14.51 5.14
N THR A 40 -3.09 -14.93 5.69
CA THR A 40 -3.92 -14.08 6.55
C THR A 40 -3.25 -13.89 7.91
N PHE A 41 -3.06 -12.63 8.32
CA PHE A 41 -2.69 -12.31 9.69
C PHE A 41 -3.82 -12.67 10.66
N THR A 42 -3.46 -13.23 11.81
CA THR A 42 -4.40 -13.68 12.84
C THR A 42 -5.20 -12.53 13.47
N ARG A 43 -4.68 -11.30 13.38
CA ARG A 43 -5.30 -10.05 13.80
C ARG A 43 -5.01 -8.97 12.76
N THR A 44 -5.74 -7.86 12.82
CA THR A 44 -5.42 -6.67 12.00
C THR A 44 -3.96 -6.26 12.24
N PRO A 45 -3.09 -6.29 11.22
CA PRO A 45 -1.68 -5.93 11.36
C PRO A 45 -1.52 -4.41 11.50
N ALA A 46 -0.30 -3.95 11.78
CA ALA A 46 0.06 -2.55 11.62
C ALA A 46 0.53 -2.30 10.18
N ILE A 47 0.18 -1.15 9.61
CA ILE A 47 0.63 -0.71 8.27
C ILE A 47 1.07 0.75 8.28
N THR A 48 2.14 1.04 7.55
CA THR A 48 2.57 2.40 7.25
C THR A 48 3.14 2.44 5.84
N GLY A 49 3.19 3.62 5.24
CA GLY A 49 3.70 3.81 3.89
C GLY A 49 3.74 5.28 3.50
N SER A 50 4.44 5.56 2.42
CA SER A 50 4.58 6.89 1.86
C SER A 50 4.67 6.84 0.34
N GLN A 51 4.47 8.00 -0.29
CA GLN A 51 4.79 8.17 -1.69
C GLN A 51 6.30 8.07 -1.93
N TRP A 52 6.71 7.49 -3.06
CA TRP A 52 8.10 7.49 -3.52
C TRP A 52 8.19 7.88 -5.00
N GLY A 53 9.40 8.04 -5.54
CA GLY A 53 9.58 8.40 -6.95
C GLY A 53 9.03 9.79 -7.29
N TYR A 54 9.27 10.74 -6.39
CA TYR A 54 8.83 12.13 -6.52
C TYR A 54 9.34 12.76 -7.81
N GLY A 55 8.47 13.45 -8.55
CA GLY A 55 8.78 14.03 -9.86
C GLY A 55 7.86 15.20 -10.24
N GLY A 56 7.90 15.60 -11.51
CA GLY A 56 7.10 16.71 -12.02
C GLY A 56 5.59 16.48 -11.82
N GLY A 57 4.88 17.49 -11.33
CA GLY A 57 3.43 17.43 -11.09
C GLY A 57 3.02 16.78 -9.76
N GLN A 58 3.97 16.43 -8.90
CA GLN A 58 3.72 15.92 -7.55
C GLN A 58 3.98 17.00 -6.49
N ASN A 59 3.42 16.82 -5.31
CA ASN A 59 3.48 17.78 -4.21
C ASN A 59 3.78 17.08 -2.88
N THR A 60 4.41 17.77 -1.92
CA THR A 60 4.61 17.26 -0.55
C THR A 60 3.29 17.06 0.23
N LEU A 61 2.19 17.63 -0.26
CA LEU A 61 0.84 17.41 0.24
C LEU A 61 0.17 16.15 -0.35
N ASP A 62 0.76 15.55 -1.39
CA ASP A 62 0.28 14.27 -1.91
C ASP A 62 0.38 13.21 -0.80
N ASN A 63 -0.61 12.31 -0.75
CA ASN A 63 -0.75 11.38 0.36
C ASN A 63 -0.85 9.91 -0.08
N VAL A 64 -0.53 9.03 0.86
CA VAL A 64 -0.82 7.59 0.81
C VAL A 64 -1.53 7.26 2.11
N ILE A 65 -2.75 6.74 2.02
CA ILE A 65 -3.56 6.39 3.18
C ILE A 65 -4.13 4.97 3.04
N PHE A 66 -4.45 4.37 4.19
CA PHE A 66 -4.96 3.00 4.29
C PHE A 66 -6.37 3.01 4.93
N PRO A 67 -7.43 3.40 4.20
CA PRO A 67 -8.78 3.58 4.76
C PRO A 67 -9.42 2.28 5.26
N ALA A 68 -8.96 1.12 4.78
CA ALA A 68 -9.41 -0.18 5.25
C ALA A 68 -8.22 -1.13 5.37
N LEU A 69 -8.15 -1.86 6.49
CA LEU A 69 -7.12 -2.85 6.78
C LEU A 69 -7.73 -4.03 7.52
N SER A 70 -7.40 -5.24 7.08
CA SER A 70 -7.79 -6.49 7.72
C SER A 70 -6.61 -7.46 7.74
N GLY A 71 -6.83 -8.64 8.32
CA GLY A 71 -5.82 -9.71 8.28
C GLY A 71 -5.54 -10.23 6.86
N SER A 72 -6.41 -9.98 5.87
CA SER A 72 -6.27 -10.49 4.50
C SER A 72 -5.80 -9.44 3.48
N GLY A 73 -5.77 -8.16 3.85
CA GLY A 73 -5.35 -7.12 2.92
C GLY A 73 -5.67 -5.70 3.38
N ALA A 74 -5.47 -4.74 2.48
CA ALA A 74 -5.75 -3.33 2.72
C ALA A 74 -6.28 -2.65 1.45
N THR A 75 -7.11 -1.63 1.61
CA THR A 75 -7.34 -0.64 0.56
C THR A 75 -6.30 0.46 0.73
N ILE A 76 -5.68 0.87 -0.37
CA ILE A 76 -4.69 1.95 -0.43
C ILE A 76 -5.28 3.05 -1.29
N GLN A 77 -5.21 4.28 -0.81
CA GLN A 77 -5.58 5.45 -1.59
C GLN A 77 -4.42 6.42 -1.69
N THR A 78 -4.23 6.97 -2.88
CA THR A 78 -3.26 8.02 -3.14
C THR A 78 -3.95 9.27 -3.67
N GLY A 79 -3.45 10.44 -3.26
CA GLY A 79 -4.07 11.72 -3.56
C GLY A 79 -3.08 12.80 -3.99
N ASP A 80 -3.59 13.81 -4.67
CA ASP A 80 -2.85 15.02 -5.03
C ASP A 80 -2.89 16.08 -3.90
N SER A 81 -2.23 17.21 -4.15
CA SER A 81 -2.16 18.36 -3.25
C SER A 81 -3.51 18.98 -2.87
N ASN A 82 -4.59 18.63 -3.56
CA ASN A 82 -5.95 19.12 -3.31
C ASN A 82 -6.82 18.06 -2.59
N GLY A 83 -6.21 16.95 -2.18
CA GLY A 83 -6.92 15.82 -1.58
C GLY A 83 -7.79 15.05 -2.58
N LYS A 84 -7.55 15.19 -3.89
CA LYS A 84 -8.27 14.42 -4.92
C LYS A 84 -7.51 13.14 -5.22
N TYR A 85 -8.23 12.05 -5.47
CA TYR A 85 -7.58 10.80 -5.88
C TYR A 85 -6.75 10.99 -7.12
N SER A 86 -5.48 10.60 -7.03
CA SER A 86 -4.51 10.72 -8.10
C SER A 86 -3.53 9.58 -7.98
N ASP A 87 -3.19 8.93 -9.10
CA ASP A 87 -2.25 7.81 -9.07
C ASP A 87 -0.86 8.29 -8.63
N ARG A 88 -0.28 7.62 -7.65
CA ARG A 88 1.08 7.88 -7.16
C ARG A 88 1.82 6.58 -6.95
N ASN A 89 3.14 6.63 -7.11
CA ASN A 89 3.99 5.53 -6.65
C ASN A 89 3.97 5.54 -5.11
N PHE A 90 3.81 4.39 -4.48
CA PHE A 90 3.78 4.29 -3.02
C PHE A 90 4.56 3.07 -2.54
N ASN A 91 5.05 3.15 -1.31
CA ASN A 91 5.60 2.03 -0.59
C ASN A 91 4.68 1.68 0.59
N PHE A 92 4.88 0.50 1.16
CA PHE A 92 4.26 0.14 2.42
C PHE A 92 5.13 -0.86 3.18
N ILE A 93 4.94 -0.90 4.50
CA ILE A 93 5.39 -1.96 5.40
C ILE A 93 4.18 -2.39 6.22
N VAL A 94 3.93 -3.70 6.27
CA VAL A 94 2.92 -4.36 7.10
C VAL A 94 3.64 -5.29 8.07
N ILE A 95 3.31 -5.21 9.36
CA ILE A 95 3.85 -6.11 10.38
C ILE A 95 2.71 -6.66 11.23
N GLY A 96 2.73 -7.98 11.46
CA GLY A 96 1.76 -8.64 12.32
C GLY A 96 2.11 -10.10 12.58
N SER A 97 1.19 -10.81 13.24
CA SER A 97 1.36 -12.21 13.59
C SER A 97 0.52 -13.13 12.72
N ILE A 98 1.14 -14.21 12.23
CA ILE A 98 0.45 -15.35 11.61
C ILE A 98 0.42 -16.54 12.59
N SER A 99 -0.47 -17.49 12.33
CA SER A 99 -0.61 -18.74 13.10
C SER A 99 0.64 -19.61 12.99
#